data_AF-A0A2D8V0Y7-F1
#
_entry.id   AF-A0A2D8V0Y7-F1
#
_cell.length_a   1.000
_cell.length_b   1.000
_cell.length_c   1.000
_cell.angle_alpha   90.00
_cell.angle_beta   90.00
_cell.angle_gamma   90.00
#
_symmetry.space_group_name_H-M   'P 1'
#
loop_
_entity.id
_entity.type
_entity.pdbx_description
1 polymer ?
#
loop_
_entity_poly.entity_id
_entity_poly.type
_entity_poly.pdbx_seq_one_letter_code
_entity_poly.pdbx_strand_id
1 'polypeptide(L)'
;MNPASLAPNIPEITLDQLRPIPEPWQEVSLQGCLIEASAIARRIQDLARQIEQNADPGAPLVVISILAGAAIFSSDLIRALRCPLEWTMIGLSSYREGTTSGDLHWTLPLTRDIRGQQVLVVDDILDTGQTLQAVVEHLHTLRPASVQTCVLLDKQISCPADNSTSTRIQADHVGFQIEDAFVVGYGLDMGGQFRQLPFVATLSPRPL
;
A
#
# COMPACT_ATOMS: atom_id res chain seq x y z
N MET A 1 -11.92 -26.53 -32.30
CA MET A 1 -10.88 -25.54 -31.95
C MET A 1 -10.84 -25.42 -30.45
N ASN A 2 -9.70 -25.73 -29.83
CA ASN A 2 -9.50 -25.76 -28.39
C ASN A 2 -9.18 -24.33 -27.88
N PRO A 3 -9.92 -23.75 -26.91
CA PRO A 3 -9.58 -22.47 -26.32
C PRO A 3 -8.59 -22.69 -25.16
N ALA A 4 -7.36 -23.10 -25.49
CA ALA A 4 -6.29 -23.21 -24.52
C ALA A 4 -5.44 -21.93 -24.53
N SER A 5 -5.56 -21.17 -23.44
CA SER A 5 -4.56 -20.29 -22.84
C SER A 5 -3.66 -19.44 -23.76
N LEU A 6 -4.09 -18.21 -24.00
CA LEU A 6 -3.16 -17.09 -24.14
C LEU A 6 -2.95 -16.50 -22.74
N ALA A 7 -2.17 -17.19 -21.91
CA ALA A 7 -1.53 -16.50 -20.79
C ALA A 7 -0.55 -15.50 -21.42
N PRO A 8 -0.56 -14.20 -21.02
CA PRO A 8 0.44 -13.27 -21.50
C PRO A 8 1.82 -13.83 -21.15
N ASN A 9 2.68 -13.93 -22.16
CA ASN A 9 4.06 -14.36 -22.00
C ASN A 9 4.80 -13.26 -21.25
N ILE A 10 4.73 -13.26 -19.92
CA ILE A 10 5.51 -12.36 -19.08
C ILE A 10 6.95 -12.83 -19.21
N PRO A 11 7.89 -12.01 -19.71
CA PRO A 11 9.28 -12.40 -19.78
C PRO A 11 9.76 -12.74 -18.37
N GLU A 12 10.43 -13.89 -18.21
CA GLU A 12 11.23 -14.17 -17.02
C GLU A 12 12.23 -13.04 -16.85
N ILE A 13 11.91 -12.07 -15.98
CA ILE A 13 12.88 -11.07 -15.55
C ILE A 13 13.85 -11.81 -14.63
N THR A 14 14.92 -12.33 -15.22
CA THR A 14 16.06 -12.85 -14.47
C THR A 14 16.75 -11.68 -13.79
N LEU A 15 17.00 -11.79 -12.48
CA LEU A 15 17.61 -10.75 -11.65
C LEU A 15 18.94 -10.19 -12.19
N ASP A 16 19.58 -10.93 -13.10
CA ASP A 16 20.80 -10.53 -13.80
C ASP A 16 20.66 -9.24 -14.62
N GLN A 17 19.44 -8.85 -15.00
CA GLN A 17 19.16 -7.61 -15.72
C GLN A 17 19.05 -6.37 -14.81
N LEU A 18 19.01 -6.55 -13.47
CA LEU A 18 18.77 -5.48 -12.47
C LEU A 18 20.02 -5.07 -11.69
N ARG A 19 21.23 -5.39 -12.18
CA ARG A 19 22.49 -5.16 -11.45
C ARG A 19 22.94 -3.70 -11.45
N PRO A 20 23.57 -3.22 -10.36
CA PRO A 20 24.09 -4.01 -9.24
C PRO A 20 23.13 -4.14 -8.04
N ILE A 21 22.95 -5.38 -7.58
CA ILE A 21 22.23 -5.76 -6.36
C ILE A 21 23.26 -5.80 -5.19
N PRO A 22 23.06 -5.09 -4.06
CA PRO A 22 23.99 -5.11 -2.93
C PRO A 22 24.20 -6.51 -2.32
N GLU A 23 25.38 -6.74 -1.72
CA GLU A 23 25.86 -8.04 -1.20
C GLU A 23 24.91 -8.86 -0.28
N PRO A 24 24.00 -8.32 0.55
CA PRO A 24 23.07 -9.18 1.30
C PRO A 24 21.90 -9.74 0.47
N TRP A 25 21.74 -9.32 -0.78
CA TRP A 25 20.57 -9.65 -1.61
C TRP A 25 20.93 -10.51 -2.83
N GLN A 26 22.19 -10.93 -2.96
CA GLN A 26 22.65 -11.80 -4.04
C GLN A 26 22.08 -13.23 -3.95
N GLU A 27 21.57 -13.62 -2.78
CA GLU A 27 21.02 -14.96 -2.51
C GLU A 27 19.49 -15.04 -2.62
N VAL A 28 18.80 -13.94 -2.92
CA VAL A 28 17.34 -13.91 -3.02
C VAL A 28 16.91 -13.81 -4.48
N SER A 29 15.91 -14.62 -4.87
CA SER A 29 15.34 -14.67 -6.21
C SER A 29 13.86 -14.29 -6.22
N LEU A 30 13.38 -13.71 -7.33
CA LEU A 30 11.94 -13.57 -7.56
C LEU A 30 11.36 -14.98 -7.74
N GLN A 31 10.51 -15.42 -6.82
CA GLN A 31 9.90 -16.74 -6.87
C GLN A 31 8.78 -16.82 -7.92
N GLY A 32 8.03 -15.73 -8.06
CA GLY A 32 6.93 -15.65 -9.01
C GLY A 32 6.17 -14.34 -8.92
N CYS A 33 5.47 -14.00 -9.99
CA CYS A 33 4.54 -12.87 -10.03
C CYS A 33 3.26 -13.24 -9.25
N LEU A 34 2.98 -12.54 -8.16
CA LEU A 34 1.77 -12.70 -7.35
C LEU A 34 0.59 -11.93 -7.96
N ILE A 35 0.85 -10.70 -8.41
CA ILE A 35 -0.18 -9.82 -9.01
C ILE A 35 0.42 -9.12 -10.22
N GLU A 36 -0.12 -9.43 -11.40
CA GLU A 36 0.33 -8.84 -12.65
C GLU A 36 0.05 -7.34 -12.74
N ALA A 37 0.93 -6.61 -13.44
CA ALA A 37 0.75 -5.19 -13.77
C ALA A 37 -0.63 -4.89 -14.40
N SER A 38 -1.10 -5.79 -15.28
CA SER A 38 -2.40 -5.64 -15.94
C SER A 38 -3.57 -5.73 -14.97
N ALA A 39 -3.46 -6.57 -13.93
CA ALA A 39 -4.46 -6.72 -12.89
C ALA A 39 -4.48 -5.48 -11.99
N ILE A 40 -3.29 -4.99 -11.59
CA ILE A 40 -3.14 -3.76 -10.80
C ILE A 40 -3.79 -2.58 -11.52
N ALA A 41 -3.46 -2.37 -12.81
CA ALA A 41 -4.02 -1.28 -13.60
C ALA A 41 -5.55 -1.32 -13.68
N ARG A 42 -6.14 -2.52 -13.86
CA ARG A 42 -7.60 -2.70 -13.84
C ARG A 42 -8.18 -2.38 -12.46
N ARG A 43 -7.57 -2.91 -11.40
CA ARG A 43 -8.06 -2.73 -10.03
C ARG A 43 -8.03 -1.27 -9.60
N ILE A 44 -7.03 -0.50 -10.04
CA ILE A 44 -6.95 0.95 -9.77
C ILE A 44 -8.14 1.70 -10.35
N GLN A 45 -8.60 1.34 -11.56
CA GLN A 45 -9.81 1.93 -12.14
C GLN A 45 -11.05 1.58 -11.32
N ASP A 46 -11.12 0.38 -10.76
CA ASP A 46 -12.23 -0.03 -9.89
C ASP A 46 -12.21 0.70 -8.55
N LEU A 47 -11.02 0.83 -7.94
CA LEU A 47 -10.83 1.58 -6.69
C LEU A 47 -11.19 3.05 -6.86
N ALA A 48 -10.73 3.70 -7.93
CA ALA A 48 -11.07 5.10 -8.22
C ALA A 48 -12.59 5.30 -8.28
N ARG A 49 -13.32 4.42 -8.98
CA ARG A 49 -14.79 4.48 -9.04
C ARG A 49 -15.45 4.27 -7.67
N GLN A 50 -14.92 3.36 -6.85
CA GLN A 50 -15.43 3.10 -5.50
C GLN A 50 -15.22 4.30 -4.57
N ILE A 51 -14.06 4.94 -4.63
CA ILE A 51 -13.72 6.13 -3.86
C ILE A 51 -14.63 7.30 -4.26
N GLU A 52 -14.79 7.55 -5.56
CA GLU A 52 -15.65 8.63 -6.06
C GLU A 52 -17.12 8.47 -5.67
N GLN A 53 -17.62 7.23 -5.56
CA GLN A 53 -18.99 6.96 -5.12
C GLN A 53 -19.22 7.32 -3.65
N ASN A 54 -18.17 7.28 -2.83
CA ASN A 54 -18.24 7.55 -1.40
C ASN A 54 -17.77 8.97 -1.03
N ALA A 55 -17.23 9.72 -1.99
CA ALA A 55 -16.77 11.09 -1.79
C ALA A 55 -17.92 12.10 -2.02
N ASP A 56 -17.88 13.22 -1.30
CA ASP A 56 -18.75 14.36 -1.56
C ASP A 56 -18.32 15.05 -2.86
N PRO A 57 -19.15 15.07 -3.92
CA PRO A 57 -18.79 15.70 -5.19
C PRO A 57 -18.70 17.23 -5.09
N GLY A 58 -19.20 17.84 -4.01
CA GLY A 58 -19.19 19.28 -3.79
C GLY A 58 -17.90 19.84 -3.17
N ALA A 59 -16.96 18.98 -2.76
CA ALA A 59 -15.73 19.39 -2.08
C ALA A 59 -14.49 18.67 -2.66
N PRO A 60 -13.29 19.26 -2.60
CA PRO A 60 -12.08 18.57 -3.03
C PRO A 60 -11.74 17.40 -2.08
N LEU A 61 -11.22 16.31 -2.65
CA LEU A 61 -10.69 15.18 -1.90
C LEU A 61 -9.23 15.41 -1.52
N VAL A 62 -8.90 15.28 -0.23
CA VAL A 62 -7.51 15.35 0.22
C VAL A 62 -6.93 13.95 0.27
N VAL A 63 -6.02 13.64 -0.65
CA VAL A 63 -5.33 12.35 -0.68
C VAL A 63 -4.03 12.47 0.12
N ILE A 64 -3.86 11.64 1.14
CA ILE A 64 -2.67 11.57 1.99
C ILE A 64 -2.00 10.22 1.78
N SER A 65 -0.83 10.18 1.16
CA SER A 65 -0.08 8.94 0.92
C SER A 65 0.98 8.68 1.99
N ILE A 66 1.05 7.45 2.49
CA ILE A 66 2.04 7.00 3.46
C ILE A 66 3.30 6.54 2.71
N LEU A 67 4.39 7.28 2.89
CA LEU A 67 5.68 7.01 2.24
C LEU A 67 6.52 5.99 3.01
N ALA A 68 7.41 5.26 2.34
CA ALA A 68 7.74 5.36 0.90
C ALA A 68 6.94 4.42 -0.01
N GLY A 69 6.43 3.32 0.54
CA GLY A 69 5.86 2.21 -0.21
C GLY A 69 4.68 2.59 -1.10
N ALA A 70 3.76 3.40 -0.59
CA ALA A 70 2.55 3.79 -1.32
C ALA A 70 2.81 4.73 -2.52
N ALA A 71 4.02 5.27 -2.70
CA ALA A 71 4.28 6.32 -3.70
C ALA A 71 3.83 5.96 -5.13
N ILE A 72 4.14 4.73 -5.58
CA ILE A 72 3.79 4.27 -6.94
C ILE A 72 2.28 4.04 -7.05
N PHE A 73 1.70 3.29 -6.11
CA PHE A 73 0.26 3.02 -6.07
C PHE A 73 -0.56 4.31 -6.01
N SER A 74 -0.21 5.23 -5.12
CA SER A 74 -0.87 6.53 -4.99
C SER A 74 -0.78 7.35 -6.27
N SER A 75 0.39 7.38 -6.93
CA SER A 75 0.57 8.11 -8.19
C SER A 75 -0.35 7.59 -9.30
N ASP A 76 -0.58 6.29 -9.36
CA ASP A 76 -1.49 5.69 -10.35
C ASP A 76 -2.96 5.92 -9.95
N LEU A 77 -3.28 5.81 -8.67
CA LEU A 77 -4.63 6.03 -8.14
C LEU A 77 -5.10 7.46 -8.37
N ILE A 78 -4.30 8.47 -8.01
CA ILE A 78 -4.70 9.88 -8.21
C ILE A 78 -4.88 10.25 -9.67
N ARG A 79 -4.16 9.60 -10.61
CA ARG A 79 -4.35 9.80 -12.05
C ARG A 79 -5.63 9.15 -12.57
N ALA A 80 -6.17 8.17 -11.86
CA ALA A 80 -7.42 7.50 -12.19
C ALA A 80 -8.66 8.24 -11.61
N LEU A 81 -8.49 8.98 -10.51
CA LEU A 81 -9.53 9.82 -9.93
C LEU A 81 -9.87 11.02 -10.84
N ARG A 82 -11.16 11.32 -10.96
CA ARG A 82 -11.74 12.37 -11.82
C ARG A 82 -12.41 13.49 -11.03
N CYS A 83 -12.35 13.44 -9.70
CA CYS A 83 -12.81 14.51 -8.82
C CYS A 83 -11.72 15.57 -8.59
N PRO A 84 -12.10 16.80 -8.20
CA PRO A 84 -11.13 17.76 -7.67
C PRO A 84 -10.41 17.14 -6.46
N LEU A 85 -9.08 17.15 -6.49
CA LEU A 85 -8.28 16.59 -5.41
C LEU A 85 -7.06 17.43 -5.11
N GLU A 86 -6.59 17.32 -3.88
CA GLU A 86 -5.28 17.79 -3.45
C GLU A 86 -4.49 16.60 -2.91
N TRP A 87 -3.23 16.47 -3.32
CA TRP A 87 -2.38 15.36 -2.94
C TRP A 87 -1.25 15.82 -2.04
N THR A 88 -1.09 15.15 -0.91
CA THR A 88 0.04 15.34 0.01
C THR A 88 0.56 13.99 0.48
N MET A 89 1.72 14.01 1.12
CA MET A 89 2.43 12.82 1.56
C MET A 89 2.85 12.99 3.01
N ILE A 90 2.84 11.87 3.73
CA ILE A 90 3.40 11.75 5.08
C ILE A 90 4.42 10.62 5.09
N GLY A 91 5.35 10.68 6.03
CA GLY A 91 6.41 9.68 6.19
C GLY A 91 6.48 9.25 7.63
N LEU A 92 6.60 7.94 7.82
CA LEU A 92 6.78 7.30 9.11
C LEU A 92 8.02 6.42 9.06
N SER A 93 8.78 6.35 10.15
CA SER A 93 9.83 5.34 10.30
C SER A 93 9.35 4.24 11.23
N SER A 94 9.64 2.98 10.86
CA SER A 94 9.43 1.85 11.75
C SER A 94 10.21 2.01 13.05
N TYR A 95 9.57 1.65 14.14
CA TYR A 95 10.07 1.67 15.51
C TYR A 95 11.39 0.87 15.61
N ARG A 96 12.52 1.52 15.93
CA ARG A 96 13.77 0.80 16.29
C ARG A 96 13.65 0.36 17.75
N GLU A 97 14.15 -0.85 18.03
CA GLU A 97 14.16 -1.49 19.35
C GLU A 97 14.44 -0.50 20.49
N GLY A 98 13.53 -0.42 21.47
CA GLY A 98 13.78 0.24 22.76
C GLY A 98 12.97 1.49 23.11
N THR A 99 11.84 1.78 22.46
CA THR A 99 10.95 2.90 22.87
C THR A 99 9.51 2.43 23.16
N THR A 100 8.73 3.24 23.87
CA THR A 100 7.39 2.91 24.40
C THR A 100 6.29 2.86 23.34
N SER A 101 5.50 1.78 23.27
CA SER A 101 4.34 1.69 22.37
C SER A 101 3.44 2.94 22.46
N GLY A 102 3.28 3.69 21.36
CA GLY A 102 2.29 4.77 21.29
C GLY A 102 2.64 5.97 20.41
N ASP A 103 3.92 6.31 20.24
CA ASP A 103 4.29 7.53 19.52
C ASP A 103 4.69 7.25 18.06
N LEU A 104 4.01 7.92 17.12
CA LEU A 104 4.39 7.95 15.70
C LEU A 104 5.68 8.77 15.51
N HIS A 105 6.73 8.15 14.99
CA HIS A 105 7.93 8.88 14.56
C HIS A 105 7.77 9.36 13.11
N TRP A 106 7.35 10.61 12.97
CA TRP A 106 7.17 11.27 11.68
C TRP A 106 8.51 11.62 11.04
N THR A 107 8.79 11.07 9.86
CA THR A 107 9.91 11.48 9.01
C THR A 107 9.50 12.59 8.05
N LEU A 108 8.22 12.65 7.70
CA LEU A 108 7.60 13.74 6.95
C LEU A 108 6.21 14.00 7.56
N PRO A 109 6.07 15.00 8.45
CA PRO A 109 4.79 15.29 9.09
C PRO A 109 3.81 15.94 8.11
N LEU A 110 2.51 15.79 8.39
CA LEU A 110 1.47 16.52 7.66
C LEU A 110 1.57 18.02 7.96
N THR A 111 1.76 18.83 6.92
CA THR A 111 1.85 20.30 7.03
C THR A 111 0.59 21.03 6.61
N ARG A 112 -0.39 20.30 6.05
CA ARG A 112 -1.63 20.84 5.50
C ARG A 112 -2.75 20.78 6.53
N ASP A 113 -3.55 21.84 6.63
CA ASP A 113 -4.81 21.80 7.39
C ASP A 113 -5.82 20.92 6.66
N ILE A 114 -6.42 19.98 7.38
CA ILE A 114 -7.43 19.05 6.88
C ILE A 114 -8.77 19.20 7.62
N ARG A 115 -8.91 20.21 8.49
CA ARG A 115 -10.14 20.42 9.25
C ARG A 115 -11.34 20.60 8.31
N GLY A 116 -12.40 19.86 8.58
CA GLY A 116 -13.64 19.91 7.80
C GLY A 116 -13.51 19.41 6.36
N GLN A 117 -12.40 18.76 5.99
CA GLN A 117 -12.20 18.22 4.64
C GLN A 117 -12.41 16.70 4.62
N GLN A 118 -12.78 16.17 3.46
CA GLN A 118 -12.81 14.73 3.24
C GLN A 118 -11.42 14.23 2.88
N VAL A 119 -10.96 13.20 3.57
CA VAL A 119 -9.59 12.69 3.49
C VAL A 119 -9.59 11.24 3.04
N LEU A 120 -8.72 10.91 2.08
CA LEU A 120 -8.38 9.54 1.71
C LEU A 120 -6.93 9.27 2.10
N VAL A 121 -6.71 8.36 3.05
CA VAL A 121 -5.39 7.85 3.41
C VAL A 121 -5.04 6.68 2.51
N VAL A 122 -3.87 6.71 1.88
CA VAL A 122 -3.42 5.68 0.93
C VAL A 122 -2.13 5.03 1.44
N ASP A 123 -2.15 3.70 1.57
CA ASP A 123 -1.00 2.87 1.93
C ASP A 123 -0.75 1.76 0.89
N ASP A 124 0.46 1.21 0.82
CA ASP A 124 0.73 0.08 -0.09
C ASP A 124 0.29 -1.27 0.50
N ILE A 125 0.48 -1.48 1.80
CA ILE A 125 0.15 -2.77 2.42
C ILE A 125 -0.41 -2.63 3.83
N LEU A 126 -1.57 -3.25 4.04
CA LEU A 126 -2.12 -3.49 5.36
C LEU A 126 -1.60 -4.83 5.88
N ASP A 127 -0.57 -4.77 6.73
CA ASP A 127 -0.05 -5.91 7.49
C ASP A 127 -0.79 -5.99 8.85
N THR A 128 -0.12 -5.75 9.98
CA THR A 128 -0.74 -5.77 11.31
C THR A 128 -1.80 -4.69 11.52
N GLY A 129 -1.79 -3.63 10.69
CA GLY A 129 -2.72 -2.50 10.78
C GLY A 129 -2.30 -1.38 11.73
N GLN A 130 -1.21 -1.54 12.48
CA GLN A 130 -0.79 -0.55 13.48
C GLN A 130 -0.45 0.81 12.85
N THR A 131 0.27 0.82 11.73
CA THR A 131 0.63 2.05 11.00
C THR A 131 -0.61 2.82 10.56
N LEU A 132 -1.51 2.15 9.82
CA LEU A 132 -2.72 2.77 9.30
C LEU A 132 -3.61 3.26 10.44
N GLN A 133 -3.78 2.45 11.49
CA GLN A 133 -4.56 2.83 12.67
C GLN A 133 -4.01 4.09 13.33
N ALA A 134 -2.72 4.13 13.62
CA ALA A 134 -2.11 5.28 14.28
C ALA A 134 -2.21 6.55 13.42
N VAL A 135 -2.06 6.44 12.09
CA VAL A 135 -2.27 7.57 11.17
C VAL A 135 -3.71 8.05 11.23
N VAL A 136 -4.68 7.15 11.10
CA VAL A 136 -6.11 7.50 11.14
C VAL A 136 -6.49 8.17 12.46
N GLU A 137 -6.04 7.60 13.59
CA GLU A 137 -6.24 8.17 14.92
C GLU A 137 -5.64 9.59 15.03
N HIS A 138 -4.42 9.80 14.54
CA HIS A 138 -3.80 11.13 14.49
C HIS A 138 -4.61 12.10 13.63
N LEU A 139 -5.02 11.71 12.42
CA LEU A 139 -5.78 12.58 11.52
C LEU A 139 -7.14 12.96 12.10
N HIS A 140 -7.81 12.07 12.83
CA HIS A 140 -9.06 12.39 13.52
C HIS A 140 -8.91 13.53 14.54
N THR A 141 -7.75 13.67 15.19
CA THR A 141 -7.49 14.80 16.11
C THR A 141 -7.54 16.16 15.39
N LEU A 142 -7.27 16.18 14.09
CA LEU A 142 -7.30 17.38 13.24
C LEU A 142 -8.72 17.74 12.75
N ARG A 143 -9.72 16.91 13.09
CA ARG A 143 -11.14 17.10 12.80
C ARG A 143 -11.49 17.26 11.31
N PRO A 144 -11.07 16.32 10.43
CA PRO A 144 -11.60 16.24 9.07
C PRO A 144 -13.11 15.98 9.07
N ALA A 145 -13.78 16.25 7.95
CA ALA A 145 -15.19 15.91 7.76
C ALA A 145 -15.39 14.39 7.65
N SER A 146 -14.45 13.70 7.00
CA SER A 146 -14.40 12.24 6.89
C SER A 146 -12.97 11.76 6.69
N VAL A 147 -12.69 10.53 7.10
CA VAL A 147 -11.45 9.82 6.80
C VAL A 147 -11.84 8.47 6.20
N GLN A 148 -11.35 8.20 5.00
CA GLN A 148 -11.41 6.91 4.33
C GLN A 148 -9.99 6.39 4.12
N THR A 149 -9.86 5.09 3.96
CA THR A 149 -8.59 4.39 3.82
C THR A 149 -8.58 3.53 2.56
N CYS A 150 -7.46 3.55 1.85
CA CYS A 150 -7.24 2.72 0.67
C CYS A 150 -5.86 2.06 0.75
N VAL A 151 -5.84 0.74 0.60
CA VAL A 151 -4.60 -0.04 0.59
C VAL A 151 -4.51 -0.85 -0.68
N LEU A 152 -3.33 -0.95 -1.28
CA LEU A 152 -3.15 -1.83 -2.43
C LEU A 152 -3.30 -3.29 -2.02
N LEU A 153 -2.61 -3.71 -0.95
CA LEU A 153 -2.61 -5.09 -0.46
C LEU A 153 -3.16 -5.16 0.97
N ASP A 154 -3.96 -6.19 1.25
CA ASP A 154 -4.40 -6.55 2.60
C ASP A 154 -3.98 -7.99 2.89
N LYS A 155 -3.07 -8.17 3.86
CA LYS A 155 -2.65 -9.50 4.29
C LYS A 155 -3.73 -10.14 5.15
N GLN A 156 -4.11 -11.35 4.80
CA GLN A 156 -4.97 -12.18 5.62
C GLN A 156 -4.18 -12.77 6.80
N ILE A 157 -3.99 -11.95 7.84
CA ILE A 157 -3.35 -12.38 9.08
C ILE A 157 -4.38 -13.10 9.94
N SER A 158 -4.11 -14.36 10.29
CA SER A 158 -4.92 -15.09 11.25
C SER A 158 -4.72 -14.49 12.63
N CYS A 159 -5.69 -13.71 13.12
CA CYS A 159 -5.71 -13.29 14.52
C CYS A 159 -5.82 -14.55 15.41
N PRO A 160 -4.94 -14.75 16.40
CA PRO A 160 -5.11 -15.82 17.38
C PRO A 160 -6.47 -15.67 18.06
N ALA A 161 -7.20 -16.79 18.18
CA ALA A 161 -8.51 -16.88 18.82
C ALA A 161 -8.48 -16.69 20.35
N ASP A 162 -7.52 -15.92 20.87
CA ASP A 162 -7.44 -15.57 22.28
C ASP A 162 -7.91 -14.12 22.45
N ASN A 163 -9.21 -13.98 22.76
CA ASN A 163 -9.93 -12.99 23.57
C ASN A 163 -9.28 -11.64 24.01
N SER A 164 -8.33 -11.10 23.25
CA SER A 164 -7.84 -9.73 23.37
C SER A 164 -8.51 -8.91 22.27
N THR A 165 -9.38 -8.00 22.68
CA THR A 165 -10.14 -7.03 21.88
C THR A 165 -9.23 -6.03 21.15
N SER A 166 -8.32 -6.51 20.31
CA SER A 166 -7.52 -5.70 19.40
C SER A 166 -8.08 -5.92 17.99
N THR A 167 -9.18 -5.25 17.67
CA THR A 167 -9.76 -5.33 16.33
C THR A 167 -8.81 -4.66 15.34
N ARG A 168 -8.13 -5.47 14.51
CA ARG A 168 -7.31 -4.99 13.38
C ARG A 168 -8.15 -4.02 12.53
N ILE A 169 -7.62 -2.82 12.29
CA ILE A 169 -8.27 -1.85 11.40
C ILE A 169 -8.55 -2.49 10.03
N GLN A 170 -9.75 -2.27 9.50
CA GLN A 170 -10.09 -2.66 8.14
C GLN A 170 -9.99 -1.44 7.23
N ALA A 171 -9.39 -1.62 6.05
CA ALA A 171 -9.38 -0.55 5.06
C ALA A 171 -10.72 -0.47 4.33
N ASP A 172 -11.19 0.74 4.02
CA ASP A 172 -12.44 0.96 3.30
C ASP A 172 -12.34 0.48 1.84
N HIS A 173 -11.15 0.61 1.25
CA HIS A 173 -10.87 0.27 -0.14
C HIS A 173 -9.63 -0.61 -0.26
N VAL A 174 -9.80 -1.91 -0.51
CA VAL A 174 -8.70 -2.88 -0.64
C VAL A 174 -8.47 -3.23 -2.10
N GLY A 175 -7.25 -3.05 -2.61
CA GLY A 175 -6.87 -3.49 -3.96
C GLY A 175 -6.95 -5.00 -4.10
N PHE A 176 -6.14 -5.73 -3.35
CA PHE A 176 -6.05 -7.18 -3.38
C PHE A 176 -5.89 -7.75 -1.96
N GLN A 177 -6.61 -8.83 -1.67
CA GLN A 177 -6.30 -9.65 -0.50
C GLN A 177 -5.23 -10.66 -0.86
N ILE A 178 -4.24 -10.81 0.02
CA ILE A 178 -3.13 -11.77 -0.16
C ILE A 178 -2.94 -12.61 1.10
N GLU A 179 -2.36 -13.80 0.95
CA GLU A 179 -1.89 -14.60 2.09
C GLU A 179 -0.72 -13.90 2.80
N ASP A 180 -0.34 -14.38 3.98
CA ASP A 180 0.86 -13.87 4.68
C ASP A 180 2.15 -14.29 3.97
N ALA A 181 2.53 -13.50 2.98
CA ALA A 181 3.76 -13.62 2.22
C ALA A 181 4.60 -12.33 2.33
N PHE A 182 5.92 -12.49 2.19
CA PHE A 182 6.81 -11.36 1.97
C PHE A 182 6.76 -10.99 0.49
N VAL A 183 6.36 -9.75 0.18
CA VAL A 183 6.10 -9.27 -1.17
C VAL A 183 6.92 -8.03 -1.50
N VAL A 184 7.32 -7.90 -2.76
CA VAL A 184 8.03 -6.74 -3.30
C VAL A 184 7.44 -6.32 -4.64
N GLY A 185 7.82 -5.13 -5.09
CA GLY A 185 7.38 -4.59 -6.36
C GLY A 185 6.18 -3.66 -6.23
N TYR A 186 6.00 -2.84 -7.25
CA TYR A 186 4.94 -1.83 -7.32
C TYR A 186 4.92 -0.89 -6.09
N GLY A 187 6.10 -0.48 -5.65
CA GLY A 187 6.30 0.36 -4.47
C GLY A 187 6.82 -0.39 -3.25
N LEU A 188 6.46 -1.67 -3.08
CA LEU A 188 6.91 -2.53 -1.99
C LEU A 188 8.39 -2.88 -2.14
N ASP A 189 9.10 -3.02 -1.03
CA ASP A 189 10.55 -3.17 -1.05
C ASP A 189 11.12 -4.23 -0.11
N MET A 190 12.37 -4.57 -0.41
CA MET A 190 13.27 -5.21 0.53
C MET A 190 14.56 -4.38 0.57
N GLY A 191 14.84 -3.74 1.72
CA GLY A 191 16.04 -2.90 1.88
C GLY A 191 16.13 -1.72 0.90
N GLY A 192 14.97 -1.18 0.48
CA GLY A 192 14.86 -0.11 -0.51
C GLY A 192 14.90 -0.56 -1.97
N GLN A 193 15.07 -1.86 -2.25
CA GLN A 193 15.12 -2.40 -3.61
C GLN A 193 13.76 -2.92 -4.10
N PHE A 194 13.67 -3.23 -5.40
CA PHE A 194 12.51 -3.84 -6.08
C PHE A 194 11.26 -2.97 -6.26
N ARG A 195 11.18 -1.78 -5.65
CA ARG A 195 10.02 -0.87 -5.77
C ARG A 195 9.58 -0.63 -7.22
N GLN A 196 10.55 -0.57 -8.14
CA GLN A 196 10.34 -0.26 -9.56
C GLN A 196 9.65 -1.36 -10.37
N LEU A 197 9.52 -2.58 -9.84
CA LEU A 197 8.86 -3.65 -10.58
C LEU A 197 7.39 -3.27 -10.85
N PRO A 198 6.86 -3.48 -12.06
CA PRO A 198 5.49 -3.05 -12.40
C PRO A 198 4.41 -4.00 -11.87
N PHE A 199 4.80 -5.05 -11.16
CA PHE A 199 3.95 -6.11 -10.61
C PHE A 199 4.36 -6.38 -9.16
N VAL A 200 3.51 -7.11 -8.42
CA VAL A 200 3.84 -7.61 -7.09
C VAL A 200 4.35 -9.04 -7.21
N ALA A 201 5.46 -9.35 -6.54
CA ALA A 201 6.10 -10.66 -6.55
C ALA A 201 6.47 -11.12 -5.14
N THR A 202 6.63 -12.43 -4.98
CA THR A 202 7.20 -13.04 -3.78
C THR A 202 8.67 -13.38 -3.98
N LEU A 203 9.40 -13.48 -2.86
CA LEU A 203 10.83 -13.79 -2.84
C LEU A 203 11.10 -15.22 -2.36
N SER A 204 12.13 -15.85 -2.93
CA SER A 204 12.65 -17.16 -2.50
C SER A 204 14.17 -17.11 -2.29
N PRO A 205 14.69 -17.58 -1.14
CA PRO A 205 13.93 -18.00 0.04
C PRO A 205 13.17 -16.82 0.67
N ARG A 206 12.12 -17.11 1.47
CA ARG A 206 11.41 -16.07 2.23
C ARG A 206 12.43 -15.39 3.16
N PRO A 207 12.63 -14.06 3.07
CA PRO A 207 13.49 -13.34 4.00
C PRO A 207 12.98 -13.52 5.44
N LEU A 208 13.93 -13.58 6.39
CA LEU A 208 13.63 -13.61 7.83
C LEU A 208 13.03 -12.28 8.30
#